data_AF-A0AAN1WGW8-F1
#
_entry.id   AF-A0AAN1WGW8-F1
#
_cell.length_a   1.000
_cell.length_b   1.000
_cell.length_c   1.000
_cell.angle_alpha   90.00
_cell.angle_beta   90.00
_cell.angle_gamma   90.00
#
_symmetry.space_group_name_H-M   'P 1'
#
loop_
_entity.id
_entity.type
_entity.pdbx_description
1 polymer ?
#
loop_
_entity_poly.entity_id
_entity_poly.type
_entity_poly.pdbx_seq_one_letter_code
_entity_poly.pdbx_strand_id
1 'polypeptide(L)'
;MKSFFRSAALVLAASCLFGGQALAQENIDIMASIEGEAYVVEGARVHKIQSTIVDQLYEVRISVPGSYHSQPDQEYPIIYVLDGQWNFTMATDIVGKIGYDGMIPEAIVAAITWGAEGDNPNQLRGRDFTPSEIPGVQLSGGASDFLQAIEEEIIPQVESLYRGNGERVLTGSSLGGLFTTYAMLEKPYLFAGYVALSAPYNIEQEYFDRRLAEIENTRTLNGTRAYFGVGSLDFNKEQVATFVSSLKSKQLKGLRSKLKISNGVGHAGVEPIGYTHGYQYVFKRRSLKLNKELLNQYAGNYESFPGLPLLTLQVKDCKLYLELPGAPLIHLRANSKTEFYANGVDYDLTFAKNEEGIMTFNINVQGSSFPFTQIES
;
A
#
# COMPACT_ATOMS: atom_id res chain seq x y z
N MET A 1 65.54 42.13 38.32
CA MET A 1 65.69 42.24 36.86
C MET A 1 65.82 40.84 36.28
N LYS A 2 64.78 40.42 35.54
CA LYS A 2 64.71 39.34 34.52
C LYS A 2 65.64 38.13 34.67
N SER A 3 65.15 37.05 35.29
CA SER A 3 65.39 35.68 34.83
C SER A 3 64.29 34.74 35.38
N PHE A 4 64.04 33.61 34.70
CA PHE A 4 63.03 32.58 34.95
C PHE A 4 61.58 32.87 34.50
N PHE A 5 61.26 32.58 33.22
CA PHE A 5 59.92 32.08 32.80
C PHE A 5 59.96 31.65 31.33
N ARG A 6 60.63 30.53 31.02
CA ARG A 6 60.46 29.77 29.77
C ARG A 6 60.85 28.31 30.06
N SER A 7 59.89 27.50 30.52
CA SER A 7 59.94 26.01 30.47
C SER A 7 58.64 25.32 30.91
N ALA A 8 57.59 26.03 31.35
CA ALA A 8 56.36 25.37 31.87
C ALA A 8 55.22 25.18 30.85
N ALA A 9 55.37 25.61 29.59
CA ALA A 9 54.27 25.59 28.61
C ALA A 9 54.24 24.37 27.66
N LEU A 10 55.23 23.47 27.72
CA LEU A 10 55.32 22.33 26.77
C LEU A 10 54.92 20.97 27.36
N VAL A 11 54.65 20.86 28.66
CA VAL A 11 54.32 19.57 29.30
C VAL A 11 52.81 19.39 29.57
N LEU A 12 52.01 20.46 29.53
CA LEU A 12 50.54 20.36 29.70
C LEU A 12 49.73 20.24 28.40
N ALA A 13 50.36 20.42 27.23
CA ALA A 13 49.66 20.25 25.95
C ALA A 13 49.69 18.80 25.42
N ALA A 14 50.60 17.95 25.92
CA ALA A 14 50.69 16.55 25.50
C ALA A 14 49.71 15.64 26.24
N SER A 15 49.35 15.94 27.50
CA SER A 15 48.47 15.10 28.32
C SER A 15 46.97 15.22 27.96
N CYS A 16 46.54 16.30 27.29
CA CYS A 16 45.15 16.43 26.81
C CYS A 16 44.91 15.77 25.44
N LEU A 17 45.95 15.53 24.64
CA LEU A 17 45.81 14.86 23.33
C LEU A 17 45.76 13.33 23.45
N PHE A 18 46.48 12.73 24.42
CA PHE A 18 46.43 11.28 24.64
C PHE A 18 45.18 10.82 25.42
N GLY A 19 44.62 11.65 26.31
CA GLY A 19 43.39 11.31 27.04
C GLY A 19 42.13 11.35 26.17
N GLY A 20 42.05 12.28 25.21
CA GLY A 20 40.91 12.39 24.29
C GLY A 20 40.84 11.26 23.26
N GLN A 21 41.99 10.77 22.78
CA GLN A 21 42.03 9.60 21.88
C GLN A 21 41.73 8.29 22.61
N ALA A 22 42.23 8.11 23.84
CA ALA A 22 41.94 6.91 24.63
C ALA A 22 40.45 6.82 25.01
N LEU A 23 39.81 7.92 25.41
CA LEU A 23 38.37 7.96 25.72
C LEU A 23 37.49 7.86 24.48
N ALA A 24 37.92 8.37 23.32
CA ALA A 24 37.21 8.19 22.06
C ALA A 24 37.32 6.73 21.56
N GLN A 25 38.50 6.10 21.69
CA GLN A 25 38.72 4.71 21.31
C GLN A 25 37.99 3.74 22.26
N GLU A 26 38.04 3.94 23.59
CA GLU A 26 37.25 3.16 24.56
C GLU A 26 35.74 3.30 24.29
N ASN A 27 35.24 4.48 23.95
CA ASN A 27 33.83 4.66 23.59
C ASN A 27 33.47 4.00 22.26
N ILE A 28 34.38 3.96 21.27
CA ILE A 28 34.17 3.22 20.01
C ILE A 28 34.15 1.71 20.28
N ASP A 29 35.05 1.21 21.11
CA ASP A 29 35.13 -0.22 21.46
C ASP A 29 33.91 -0.65 22.30
N ILE A 30 33.41 0.22 23.18
CA ILE A 30 32.14 -0.02 23.90
C ILE A 30 30.96 0.00 22.93
N MET A 31 30.88 0.98 22.02
CA MET A 31 29.79 1.06 21.03
C MET A 31 29.78 -0.15 20.10
N ALA A 32 30.94 -0.59 19.60
CA ALA A 32 31.07 -1.82 18.81
C ALA A 32 30.74 -3.08 19.64
N SER A 33 30.98 -3.05 20.96
CA SER A 33 30.65 -4.18 21.85
C SER A 33 29.16 -4.29 22.22
N ILE A 34 28.38 -3.23 22.00
CA ILE A 34 26.91 -3.20 22.22
C ILE A 34 26.13 -3.15 20.90
N GLU A 35 26.81 -3.04 19.77
CA GLU A 35 26.19 -3.07 18.44
C GLU A 35 25.69 -4.48 18.14
N GLY A 36 24.37 -4.61 18.05
CA GLY A 36 23.72 -5.87 17.67
C GLY A 36 23.78 -6.12 16.18
N GLU A 37 23.38 -7.32 15.76
CA GLU A 37 23.22 -7.63 14.34
C GLU A 37 22.17 -6.71 13.68
N ALA A 38 22.32 -6.49 12.38
CA ALA A 38 21.32 -5.76 11.60
C ALA A 38 19.94 -6.41 11.74
N TYR A 39 18.91 -5.59 12.00
CA TYR A 39 17.54 -6.08 12.10
C TYR A 39 17.03 -6.53 10.72
N VAL A 40 16.72 -7.82 10.60
CA VAL A 40 16.10 -8.39 9.40
C VAL A 40 14.59 -8.44 9.59
N VAL A 41 13.86 -7.81 8.65
CA VAL A 41 12.40 -7.95 8.59
C VAL A 41 12.08 -9.38 8.16
N GLU A 42 11.54 -10.17 9.06
CA GLU A 42 11.17 -11.56 8.79
C GLU A 42 10.16 -11.65 7.63
N GLY A 43 10.33 -12.64 6.76
CA GLY A 43 9.48 -12.81 5.57
C GLY A 43 9.77 -11.86 4.41
N ALA A 44 10.56 -10.79 4.61
CA ALA A 44 10.96 -9.91 3.53
C ALA A 44 11.95 -10.60 2.57
N ARG A 45 11.87 -10.28 1.28
CA ARG A 45 12.81 -10.71 0.24
C ARG A 45 13.23 -9.53 -0.60
N VAL A 46 14.43 -9.62 -1.17
CA VAL A 46 14.99 -8.61 -2.06
C VAL A 46 15.32 -9.27 -3.39
N HIS A 47 14.77 -8.73 -4.47
CA HIS A 47 15.06 -9.17 -5.83
C HIS A 47 15.72 -8.05 -6.60
N LYS A 48 16.79 -8.37 -7.34
CA LYS A 48 17.45 -7.43 -8.22
C LYS A 48 16.98 -7.67 -9.65
N ILE A 49 16.45 -6.63 -10.29
CA ILE A 49 15.89 -6.67 -11.62
C ILE A 49 16.67 -5.70 -12.49
N GLN A 50 17.44 -6.21 -13.44
CA GLN A 50 18.10 -5.38 -14.43
C GLN A 50 17.09 -4.97 -15.49
N SER A 51 16.84 -3.67 -15.63
CA SER A 51 16.07 -3.11 -16.74
C SER A 51 16.98 -2.90 -17.94
N THR A 52 16.56 -3.40 -19.09
CA THR A 52 17.19 -3.12 -20.39
C THR A 52 16.59 -1.88 -21.05
N ILE A 53 15.37 -1.50 -20.65
CA ILE A 53 14.67 -0.30 -21.13
C ILE A 53 15.31 0.97 -20.56
N VAL A 54 15.60 0.98 -19.26
CA VAL A 54 16.14 2.15 -18.55
C VAL A 54 17.66 2.06 -18.35
N ASP A 55 18.27 0.91 -18.66
CA ASP A 55 19.66 0.57 -18.31
C ASP A 55 19.95 0.81 -16.81
N GLN A 56 19.06 0.27 -15.96
CA GLN A 56 19.08 0.47 -14.52
C GLN A 56 18.88 -0.84 -13.78
N LEU A 57 19.71 -1.09 -12.76
CA LEU A 57 19.44 -2.14 -11.79
C LEU A 57 18.44 -1.62 -10.76
N TYR A 58 17.24 -2.19 -10.77
CA TYR A 58 16.23 -1.98 -9.75
C TYR A 58 16.35 -3.05 -8.67
N GLU A 59 15.99 -2.66 -7.45
CA GLU A 59 15.76 -3.56 -6.33
C GLU A 59 14.26 -3.55 -6.01
N VAL A 60 13.66 -4.74 -5.92
CA VAL A 60 12.27 -4.91 -5.50
C VAL A 60 12.24 -5.66 -4.18
N ARG A 61 11.73 -4.98 -3.15
CA ARG A 61 11.53 -5.54 -1.81
C ARG A 61 10.13 -6.12 -1.71
N ILE A 62 10.04 -7.39 -1.37
CA ILE A 62 8.78 -8.13 -1.32
C ILE A 62 8.44 -8.48 0.11
N SER A 63 7.18 -8.29 0.48
CA SER A 63 6.55 -8.91 1.65
C SER A 63 5.29 -9.66 1.20
N VAL A 64 5.09 -10.85 1.76
CA VAL A 64 3.93 -11.70 1.49
C VAL A 64 2.97 -11.68 2.67
N PRO A 65 1.66 -11.84 2.46
CA PRO A 65 0.68 -11.86 3.53
C PRO A 65 0.86 -13.09 4.45
N GLY A 66 0.30 -13.02 5.66
CA GLY A 66 0.47 -14.06 6.68
C GLY A 66 -0.01 -15.43 6.23
N SER A 67 -1.07 -15.48 5.41
CA SER A 67 -1.60 -16.76 4.90
C SER A 67 -0.84 -17.33 3.69
N TYR A 68 0.16 -16.62 3.14
CA TYR A 68 0.81 -17.01 1.89
C TYR A 68 1.46 -18.41 1.94
N HIS A 69 2.00 -18.84 3.07
CA HIS A 69 2.63 -20.15 3.16
C HIS A 69 1.66 -21.27 3.58
N SER A 70 0.62 -20.95 4.33
CA SER A 70 -0.40 -21.92 4.77
C SER A 70 -1.47 -22.18 3.71
N GLN A 71 -1.65 -21.26 2.75
CA GLN A 71 -2.61 -21.37 1.66
C GLN A 71 -1.92 -21.36 0.29
N PRO A 72 -1.40 -22.53 -0.16
CA PRO A 72 -0.59 -22.61 -1.38
C PRO A 72 -1.37 -22.30 -2.67
N ASP A 73 -2.69 -22.50 -2.66
CA ASP A 73 -3.57 -22.30 -3.82
C ASP A 73 -4.18 -20.89 -3.88
N GLN A 74 -3.98 -20.07 -2.83
CA GLN A 74 -4.50 -18.71 -2.81
C GLN A 74 -3.57 -17.76 -3.60
N GLU A 75 -4.20 -16.91 -4.40
CA GLU A 75 -3.58 -15.79 -5.12
C GLU A 75 -3.98 -14.46 -4.47
N TYR A 76 -3.12 -13.46 -4.62
CA TYR A 76 -3.24 -12.19 -3.89
C TYR A 76 -3.12 -10.99 -4.83
N PRO A 77 -3.80 -9.86 -4.56
CA PRO A 77 -3.46 -8.61 -5.20
C PRO A 77 -2.03 -8.18 -4.85
N ILE A 78 -1.41 -7.42 -5.74
CA ILE A 78 -0.05 -6.88 -5.55
C ILE A 78 -0.10 -5.35 -5.47
N ILE A 79 0.45 -4.81 -4.37
CA ILE A 79 0.62 -3.37 -4.17
C ILE A 79 2.07 -3.03 -4.52
N TYR A 80 2.24 -2.36 -5.65
CA TYR A 80 3.52 -1.79 -6.08
C TYR A 80 3.73 -0.44 -5.40
N VAL A 81 4.79 -0.33 -4.61
CA VAL A 81 5.11 0.84 -3.80
C VAL A 81 6.37 1.49 -4.34
N LEU A 82 6.28 2.75 -4.74
CA LEU A 82 7.44 3.53 -5.18
C LEU A 82 8.27 3.97 -3.97
N ASP A 83 9.54 4.32 -4.20
CA ASP A 83 10.47 4.73 -3.15
C ASP A 83 10.61 3.66 -2.05
N GLY A 84 10.81 2.40 -2.45
CA GLY A 84 10.86 1.26 -1.53
C GLY A 84 11.94 1.36 -0.44
N GLN A 85 13.01 2.12 -0.67
CA GLN A 85 14.03 2.43 0.33
C GLN A 85 13.48 3.18 1.56
N TRP A 86 12.40 3.94 1.40
CA TRP A 86 11.76 4.70 2.48
C TRP A 86 10.40 4.14 2.88
N ASN A 87 9.68 3.54 1.93
CA ASN A 87 8.28 3.21 2.11
C ASN A 87 8.02 1.73 2.41
N PHE A 88 8.98 0.82 2.21
CA PHE A 88 8.72 -0.62 2.29
C PHE A 88 8.15 -1.04 3.65
N THR A 89 8.87 -0.80 4.76
CA THR A 89 8.44 -1.25 6.10
C THR A 89 7.13 -0.61 6.54
N MET A 90 6.94 0.69 6.26
CA MET A 90 5.70 1.39 6.54
C MET A 90 4.52 0.80 5.75
N ALA A 91 4.71 0.54 4.46
CA ALA A 91 3.66 -0.03 3.62
C ALA A 91 3.32 -1.46 4.05
N THR A 92 4.32 -2.30 4.36
CA THR A 92 4.09 -3.67 4.81
C THR A 92 3.33 -3.72 6.13
N ASP A 93 3.70 -2.89 7.09
CA ASP A 93 3.03 -2.84 8.39
C ASP A 93 1.59 -2.36 8.24
N ILE A 94 1.35 -1.31 7.46
CA ILE A 94 0.00 -0.83 7.19
C ILE A 94 -0.83 -1.94 6.56
N VAL A 95 -0.38 -2.49 5.43
CA VAL A 95 -1.10 -3.55 4.68
C VAL A 95 -1.40 -4.75 5.58
N GLY A 96 -0.43 -5.20 6.37
CA GLY A 96 -0.62 -6.30 7.32
C GLY A 96 -1.69 -5.99 8.37
N LYS A 97 -1.69 -4.79 8.97
CA LYS A 97 -2.67 -4.40 10.00
C LYS A 97 -4.07 -4.24 9.44
N ILE A 98 -4.24 -3.52 8.32
CA ILE A 98 -5.58 -3.32 7.75
C ILE A 98 -6.09 -4.57 7.01
N GLY A 99 -5.19 -5.45 6.55
CA GLY A 99 -5.54 -6.78 6.06
C GLY A 99 -6.04 -7.69 7.19
N TYR A 100 -5.34 -7.71 8.33
CA TYR A 100 -5.75 -8.46 9.53
C TYR A 100 -7.17 -8.09 10.01
N ASP A 101 -7.55 -6.81 9.90
CA ASP A 101 -8.88 -6.32 10.26
C ASP A 101 -9.94 -6.55 9.16
N GLY A 102 -9.61 -7.21 8.05
CA GLY A 102 -10.51 -7.44 6.92
C GLY A 102 -10.90 -6.17 6.14
N MET A 103 -10.14 -5.09 6.29
CA MET A 103 -10.46 -3.79 5.67
C MET A 103 -10.03 -3.73 4.20
N ILE A 104 -9.04 -4.54 3.84
CA ILE A 104 -8.57 -4.82 2.48
C ILE A 104 -8.31 -6.33 2.39
N PRO A 105 -8.29 -6.95 1.19
CA PRO A 105 -7.76 -8.30 1.06
C PRO A 105 -6.30 -8.34 1.53
N GLU A 106 -5.86 -9.50 2.01
CA GLU A 106 -4.44 -9.79 2.12
C GLU A 106 -3.75 -9.52 0.78
N ALA A 107 -2.59 -8.86 0.81
CA ALA A 107 -1.92 -8.40 -0.39
C ALA A 107 -0.41 -8.60 -0.28
N ILE A 108 0.23 -8.83 -1.43
CA ILE A 108 1.68 -8.83 -1.55
C ILE A 108 2.11 -7.38 -1.73
N VAL A 109 3.14 -6.95 -0.99
CA VAL A 109 3.75 -5.64 -1.14
C VAL A 109 5.03 -5.79 -1.94
N ALA A 110 5.13 -5.11 -3.09
CA ALA A 110 6.30 -5.08 -3.95
C ALA A 110 6.83 -3.65 -4.06
N ALA A 111 7.80 -3.29 -3.21
CA ALA A 111 8.34 -1.94 -3.17
C ALA A 111 9.57 -1.80 -4.08
N ILE A 112 9.50 -0.88 -5.04
CA ILE A 112 10.51 -0.65 -6.08
C ILE A 112 11.47 0.45 -5.61
N THR A 113 12.77 0.18 -5.67
CA THR A 113 13.87 1.13 -5.44
C THR A 113 14.99 0.87 -6.45
N TRP A 114 16.00 1.73 -6.46
CA TRP A 114 17.24 1.56 -7.23
C TRP A 114 18.24 0.71 -6.42
N GLY A 115 18.98 -0.17 -7.10
CA GLY A 115 19.80 -1.21 -6.47
C GLY A 115 21.23 -1.32 -6.99
N ALA A 116 21.68 -0.44 -7.87
CA ALA A 116 23.07 -0.38 -8.30
C ALA A 116 23.95 0.31 -7.26
N GLU A 117 25.21 -0.12 -7.19
CA GLU A 117 26.20 0.52 -6.34
C GLU A 117 26.47 1.96 -6.81
N GLY A 118 26.44 2.92 -5.89
CA GLY A 118 26.64 4.33 -6.20
C GLY A 118 25.38 5.06 -6.69
N ASP A 119 24.23 4.39 -6.77
CA ASP A 119 22.96 5.03 -7.09
C ASP A 119 22.67 6.20 -6.16
N ASN A 120 22.19 7.30 -6.73
CA ASN A 120 21.62 8.41 -5.98
C ASN A 120 20.10 8.43 -6.16
N PRO A 121 19.32 7.92 -5.19
CA PRO A 121 17.87 7.87 -5.29
C PRO A 121 17.21 9.22 -5.59
N ASN A 122 17.79 10.35 -5.18
CA ASN A 122 17.20 11.67 -5.46
C ASN A 122 17.27 12.03 -6.95
N GLN A 123 18.37 11.71 -7.62
CA GLN A 123 18.54 11.97 -9.04
C GLN A 123 17.71 10.98 -9.87
N LEU A 124 17.72 9.70 -9.48
CA LEU A 124 17.00 8.65 -10.18
C LEU A 124 15.48 8.79 -10.03
N ARG A 125 14.99 9.26 -8.87
CA ARG A 125 13.60 9.73 -8.72
C ARG A 125 13.25 10.82 -9.73
N GLY A 126 14.16 11.80 -9.89
CA GLY A 126 14.01 12.86 -10.88
C GLY A 126 13.74 12.26 -12.24
N ARG A 127 14.61 11.37 -12.71
CA ARG A 127 14.46 10.63 -13.98
C ARG A 127 13.15 9.86 -14.05
N ASP A 128 12.96 8.92 -13.15
CA ASP A 128 11.92 7.89 -13.29
C ASP A 128 10.52 8.43 -13.03
N PHE A 129 10.36 9.52 -12.26
CA PHE A 129 9.04 9.98 -11.80
C PHE A 129 8.52 11.24 -12.49
N THR A 130 9.29 11.83 -13.41
CA THR A 130 8.89 13.06 -14.11
C THR A 130 8.64 12.78 -15.60
N PRO A 131 7.47 13.17 -16.13
CA PRO A 131 7.12 12.99 -17.55
C PRO A 131 7.98 13.79 -18.53
N SER A 132 8.55 14.92 -18.10
CA SER A 132 9.35 15.78 -18.96
C SER A 132 10.60 16.30 -18.25
N GLU A 133 11.50 16.93 -19.01
CA GLU A 133 12.67 17.59 -18.43
C GLU A 133 12.22 18.81 -17.62
N ILE A 134 12.61 18.85 -16.34
CA ILE A 134 12.29 19.93 -15.42
C ILE A 134 13.58 20.71 -15.12
N PRO A 135 13.63 22.03 -15.39
CA PRO A 135 14.78 22.86 -15.05
C PRO A 135 15.18 22.73 -13.58
N GLY A 136 16.44 22.37 -13.33
CA GLY A 136 16.98 22.20 -11.98
C GLY A 136 16.71 20.83 -11.34
N VAL A 137 15.96 19.93 -11.98
CA VAL A 137 15.82 18.54 -11.56
C VAL A 137 16.69 17.66 -12.44
N GLN A 138 17.78 17.15 -11.87
CA GLN A 138 18.75 16.34 -12.61
C GLN A 138 18.11 15.06 -13.15
N LEU A 139 18.47 14.69 -14.39
CA LEU A 139 18.02 13.49 -15.12
C LEU A 139 16.52 13.39 -15.39
N SER A 140 15.70 14.40 -15.09
CA SER A 140 14.25 14.38 -15.27
C SER A 140 13.78 14.03 -16.70
N GLY A 141 12.55 13.52 -16.83
CA GLY A 141 11.89 13.22 -18.10
C GLY A 141 11.80 11.74 -18.49
N GLY A 142 12.21 10.83 -17.62
CA GLY A 142 12.28 9.39 -17.90
C GLY A 142 11.04 8.57 -17.50
N ALA A 143 9.91 9.20 -17.12
CA ALA A 143 8.75 8.45 -16.62
C ALA A 143 8.14 7.49 -17.66
N SER A 144 8.23 7.80 -18.95
CA SER A 144 7.75 6.89 -20.00
C SER A 144 8.50 5.56 -19.99
N ASP A 145 9.84 5.63 -19.98
CA ASP A 145 10.72 4.46 -20.02
C ASP A 145 10.60 3.67 -18.71
N PHE A 146 10.53 4.36 -17.57
CA PHE A 146 10.32 3.70 -16.29
C PHE A 146 8.96 3.01 -16.21
N LEU A 147 7.88 3.63 -16.70
CA LEU A 147 6.55 2.98 -16.77
C LEU A 147 6.56 1.78 -17.73
N GLN A 148 7.35 1.83 -18.79
CA GLN A 148 7.55 0.69 -19.68
C GLN A 148 8.32 -0.43 -18.98
N ALA A 149 9.41 -0.13 -18.27
CA ALA A 149 10.14 -1.11 -17.46
C ALA A 149 9.26 -1.75 -16.37
N ILE A 150 8.38 -0.98 -15.73
CA ILE A 150 7.40 -1.53 -14.79
C ILE A 150 6.51 -2.58 -15.48
N GLU A 151 5.95 -2.26 -16.64
CA GLU A 151 5.03 -3.14 -17.36
C GLU A 151 5.71 -4.38 -17.95
N GLU A 152 6.85 -4.20 -18.61
CA GLU A 152 7.47 -5.23 -19.46
C GLU A 152 8.53 -6.05 -18.73
N GLU A 153 9.12 -5.53 -17.65
CA GLU A 153 10.26 -6.17 -16.97
C GLU A 153 9.97 -6.45 -15.50
N ILE A 154 9.51 -5.47 -14.72
CA ILE A 154 9.34 -5.61 -13.26
C ILE A 154 8.11 -6.46 -12.92
N ILE A 155 6.92 -6.08 -13.39
CA ILE A 155 5.66 -6.80 -13.11
C ILE A 155 5.77 -8.28 -13.52
N PRO A 156 6.23 -8.62 -14.75
CA PRO A 156 6.33 -10.03 -15.15
C PRO A 156 7.28 -10.84 -14.28
N GLN A 157 8.41 -10.27 -13.86
CA GLN A 157 9.36 -10.96 -12.99
C GLN A 157 8.78 -11.19 -11.59
N VAL A 158 8.17 -10.16 -10.98
CA VAL A 158 7.51 -10.29 -9.68
C VAL A 158 6.40 -11.35 -9.76
N GLU A 159 5.53 -11.29 -10.76
CA GLU A 159 4.38 -12.20 -10.89
C GLU A 159 4.77 -13.61 -11.33
N SER A 160 5.98 -13.81 -11.87
CA SER A 160 6.53 -15.16 -12.09
C SER A 160 7.02 -15.84 -10.79
N LEU A 161 7.39 -15.04 -9.79
CA LEU A 161 7.94 -15.52 -8.51
C LEU A 161 6.88 -15.60 -7.41
N TYR A 162 5.80 -14.84 -7.54
CA TYR A 162 4.78 -14.66 -6.51
C TYR A 162 3.37 -14.84 -7.07
N ARG A 163 2.48 -15.42 -6.27
CA ARG A 163 1.09 -15.73 -6.67
C ARG A 163 0.20 -14.47 -6.68
N GLY A 164 0.32 -13.69 -7.74
CA GLY A 164 -0.52 -12.53 -8.04
C GLY A 164 -1.83 -12.90 -8.74
N ASN A 165 -2.96 -12.35 -8.31
CA ASN A 165 -4.28 -12.59 -8.94
C ASN A 165 -4.59 -11.62 -10.11
N GLY A 166 -3.61 -10.83 -10.55
CA GLY A 166 -3.74 -9.81 -11.59
C GLY A 166 -4.35 -8.47 -11.13
N GLU A 167 -4.88 -8.35 -9.91
CA GLU A 167 -5.29 -7.05 -9.35
C GLU A 167 -4.06 -6.31 -8.80
N ARG A 168 -3.71 -5.20 -9.46
CA ARG A 168 -2.52 -4.41 -9.12
C ARG A 168 -2.90 -3.02 -8.62
N VAL A 169 -2.17 -2.53 -7.62
CA VAL A 169 -2.27 -1.17 -7.11
C VAL A 169 -0.90 -0.49 -7.20
N LEU A 170 -0.86 0.75 -7.69
CA LEU A 170 0.36 1.58 -7.68
C LEU A 170 0.25 2.68 -6.63
N THR A 171 1.30 2.86 -5.84
CA THR A 171 1.31 3.81 -4.73
C THR A 171 2.61 4.61 -4.68
N GLY A 172 2.47 5.93 -4.50
CA GLY A 172 3.62 6.81 -4.36
C GLY A 172 3.27 8.14 -3.70
N SER A 173 4.29 8.78 -3.16
CA SER A 173 4.22 10.07 -2.48
C SER A 173 5.17 11.07 -3.13
N SER A 174 4.85 12.38 -3.06
CA SER A 174 5.66 13.43 -3.67
C SER A 174 5.87 13.18 -5.17
N LEU A 175 7.10 13.14 -5.69
CA LEU A 175 7.37 12.73 -7.09
C LEU A 175 6.79 11.34 -7.41
N GLY A 176 6.82 10.38 -6.49
CA GLY A 176 6.15 9.10 -6.68
C GLY A 176 4.64 9.24 -6.85
N GLY A 177 4.00 10.22 -6.19
CA GLY A 177 2.58 10.53 -6.38
C GLY A 177 2.29 11.17 -7.75
N LEU A 178 3.24 11.98 -8.26
CA LEU A 178 3.22 12.52 -9.62
C LEU A 178 3.25 11.38 -10.64
N PHE A 179 4.22 10.47 -10.51
CA PHE A 179 4.37 9.30 -11.37
C PHE A 179 3.17 8.35 -11.27
N THR A 180 2.64 8.14 -10.07
CA THR A 180 1.43 7.32 -9.88
C THR A 180 0.26 7.88 -10.68
N THR A 181 0.13 9.21 -10.73
CA THR A 181 -0.90 9.88 -11.52
C THR A 181 -0.61 9.82 -13.02
N TYR A 182 0.65 9.98 -13.41
CA TYR A 182 1.11 9.80 -14.79
C TYR A 182 0.78 8.38 -15.31
N ALA A 183 1.13 7.34 -14.57
CA ALA A 183 0.84 5.95 -14.90
C ALA A 183 -0.66 5.68 -15.07
N MET A 184 -1.49 6.27 -14.21
CA MET A 184 -2.95 6.19 -14.32
C MET A 184 -3.46 6.77 -15.65
N LEU A 185 -2.90 7.89 -16.11
CA LEU A 185 -3.34 8.57 -17.33
C LEU A 185 -2.75 7.90 -18.59
N GLU A 186 -1.53 7.36 -18.52
CA GLU A 186 -0.85 6.76 -19.66
C GLU A 186 -1.17 5.28 -19.88
N LYS A 187 -1.25 4.49 -18.81
CA LYS A 187 -1.52 3.04 -18.88
C LYS A 187 -2.59 2.63 -17.85
N PRO A 188 -3.84 3.11 -17.98
CA PRO A 188 -4.90 2.84 -17.01
C PRO A 188 -5.32 1.38 -16.88
N TYR A 189 -4.94 0.53 -17.83
CA TYR A 189 -5.19 -0.91 -17.78
C TYR A 189 -4.16 -1.66 -16.91
N LEU A 190 -3.04 -1.03 -16.58
CA LEU A 190 -1.92 -1.68 -15.90
C LEU A 190 -2.22 -1.90 -14.41
N PHE A 191 -2.90 -0.94 -13.77
CA PHE A 191 -3.32 -1.03 -12.37
C PHE A 191 -4.81 -0.75 -12.21
N ALA A 192 -5.45 -1.49 -11.31
CA ALA A 192 -6.85 -1.31 -10.92
C ALA A 192 -7.02 -0.17 -9.90
N GLY A 193 -5.98 0.11 -9.11
CA GLY A 193 -5.97 1.13 -8.06
C GLY A 193 -4.73 2.02 -8.06
N TYR A 194 -4.91 3.29 -7.71
CA TYR A 194 -3.84 4.28 -7.61
C TYR A 194 -3.95 5.04 -6.29
N VAL A 195 -2.86 5.14 -5.54
CA VAL A 195 -2.77 5.95 -4.32
C VAL A 195 -1.65 6.98 -4.51
N ALA A 196 -2.04 8.20 -4.88
CA ALA A 196 -1.13 9.31 -5.16
C ALA A 196 -1.17 10.32 -4.02
N LEU A 197 -0.07 10.46 -3.30
CA LEU A 197 0.03 11.34 -2.13
C LEU A 197 0.92 12.54 -2.41
N SER A 198 0.49 13.72 -1.95
CA SER A 198 1.28 14.96 -1.92
C SER A 198 1.99 15.29 -3.24
N ALA A 199 1.38 14.96 -4.38
CA ALA A 199 1.99 15.07 -5.69
C ALA A 199 2.28 16.54 -6.08
N PRO A 200 3.50 16.86 -6.56
CA PRO A 200 3.88 18.21 -6.90
C PRO A 200 3.40 18.65 -8.30
N TYR A 201 2.12 18.50 -8.65
CA TYR A 201 1.59 18.76 -10.01
C TYR A 201 2.05 20.04 -10.72
N ASN A 202 2.31 21.13 -10.00
CA ASN A 202 2.72 22.40 -10.62
C ASN A 202 4.07 22.31 -11.36
N ILE A 203 4.97 21.38 -10.98
CA ILE A 203 6.26 21.23 -11.67
C ILE A 203 6.11 20.64 -13.07
N GLU A 204 4.95 20.04 -13.36
CA GLU A 204 4.59 19.36 -14.61
C GLU A 204 3.20 19.83 -15.08
N GLN A 205 2.84 21.07 -14.78
CA GLN A 205 1.48 21.58 -15.01
C GLN A 205 1.09 21.47 -16.49
N GLU A 206 1.99 21.86 -17.40
CA GLU A 206 1.75 21.79 -18.84
C GLU A 206 1.44 20.37 -19.31
N TYR A 207 2.18 19.37 -18.79
CA TYR A 207 1.92 17.97 -19.09
C TYR A 207 0.51 17.56 -18.67
N PHE A 208 0.14 17.80 -17.41
CA PHE A 208 -1.14 17.35 -16.88
C PHE A 208 -2.33 18.10 -17.50
N ASP A 209 -2.20 19.41 -17.75
CA ASP A 209 -3.25 20.20 -18.40
C ASP A 209 -3.49 19.73 -19.83
N ARG A 210 -2.41 19.51 -20.61
CA ARG A 210 -2.50 18.92 -21.95
C ARG A 210 -3.13 17.54 -21.89
N ARG A 211 -2.67 16.68 -20.98
CA ARG A 211 -3.15 15.30 -20.91
C ARG A 211 -4.62 15.21 -20.53
N LEU A 212 -5.07 16.04 -19.60
CA LEU A 212 -6.48 16.14 -19.23
C LEU A 212 -7.35 16.72 -20.36
N ALA A 213 -6.79 17.56 -21.24
CA ALA A 213 -7.49 18.02 -22.45
C ALA A 213 -7.67 16.89 -23.49
N GLU A 214 -6.65 16.05 -23.67
CA GLU A 214 -6.64 14.97 -24.67
C GLU A 214 -7.45 13.73 -24.28
N ILE A 215 -7.55 13.44 -22.98
CA ILE A 215 -8.20 12.21 -22.48
C ILE A 215 -9.74 12.27 -22.53
N GLU A 216 -10.33 13.41 -22.91
CA GLU A 216 -11.77 13.52 -23.13
C GLU A 216 -12.21 12.59 -24.29
N ASN A 217 -13.20 11.74 -24.03
CA ASN A 217 -13.92 10.91 -25.02
C ASN A 217 -13.16 9.73 -25.68
N THR A 218 -11.92 9.44 -25.31
CA THR A 218 -11.11 8.40 -26.00
C THR A 218 -10.76 7.16 -25.17
N ARG A 219 -10.97 7.18 -23.85
CA ARG A 219 -10.49 6.08 -22.96
C ARG A 219 -11.49 5.70 -21.86
N THR A 220 -11.77 4.40 -21.73
CA THR A 220 -12.55 3.85 -20.61
C THR A 220 -11.59 3.39 -19.53
N LEU A 221 -11.79 3.88 -18.29
CA LEU A 221 -11.03 3.48 -17.11
C LEU A 221 -11.83 2.37 -16.44
N ASN A 222 -11.46 1.10 -16.60
CA ASN A 222 -12.25 -0.11 -16.29
C ASN A 222 -12.57 -0.29 -14.79
N GLY A 223 -13.36 0.61 -14.19
CA GLY A 223 -13.64 0.59 -12.75
C GLY A 223 -12.48 1.07 -11.88
N THR A 224 -11.47 1.72 -12.48
CA THR A 224 -10.27 2.22 -11.82
C THR A 224 -10.60 3.13 -10.63
N ARG A 225 -9.89 2.94 -9.52
CA ARG A 225 -10.01 3.79 -8.33
C ARG A 225 -8.73 4.57 -8.08
N ALA A 226 -8.88 5.88 -7.88
CA ALA A 226 -7.76 6.77 -7.60
C ALA A 226 -7.99 7.51 -6.28
N TYR A 227 -7.09 7.32 -5.33
CA TYR A 227 -7.05 8.06 -4.09
C TYR A 227 -5.95 9.12 -4.17
N PHE A 228 -6.34 10.37 -3.95
CA PHE A 228 -5.43 11.51 -3.84
C PHE A 228 -5.43 12.00 -2.40
N GLY A 229 -4.26 12.01 -1.78
CA GLY A 229 -4.09 12.45 -0.39
C GLY A 229 -3.12 13.60 -0.27
N VAL A 230 -3.37 14.56 0.61
CA VAL A 230 -2.42 15.64 0.92
C VAL A 230 -2.63 16.15 2.35
N GLY A 231 -1.55 16.58 3.01
CA GLY A 231 -1.62 17.21 4.32
C GLY A 231 -2.19 18.64 4.25
N SER A 232 -2.92 19.09 5.27
CA SER A 232 -3.42 20.46 5.32
C SER A 232 -2.32 21.51 5.50
N LEU A 233 -1.15 21.09 6.01
CA LEU A 233 0.05 21.93 6.19
C LEU A 233 1.08 21.69 5.07
N ASP A 234 0.75 20.87 4.08
CA ASP A 234 1.62 20.59 2.94
C ASP A 234 1.57 21.76 1.94
N PHE A 235 2.72 22.15 1.40
CA PHE A 235 2.83 23.16 0.36
C PHE A 235 2.13 22.74 -0.93
N ASN A 236 2.01 21.42 -1.20
CA ASN A 236 1.33 20.88 -2.37
C ASN A 236 -0.21 20.84 -2.24
N LYS A 237 -0.79 21.26 -1.12
CA LYS A 237 -2.24 21.13 -0.85
C LYS A 237 -3.11 21.74 -1.94
N GLU A 238 -2.85 22.98 -2.35
CA GLU A 238 -3.69 23.69 -3.32
C GLU A 238 -3.60 23.05 -4.71
N GLN A 239 -2.38 22.73 -5.17
CA GLN A 239 -2.18 22.10 -6.47
C GLN A 239 -2.76 20.67 -6.56
N VAL A 240 -2.71 19.88 -5.47
CA VAL A 240 -3.39 18.59 -5.41
C VAL A 240 -4.91 18.78 -5.49
N ALA A 241 -5.47 19.75 -4.78
CA ALA A 241 -6.91 20.03 -4.82
C ALA A 241 -7.36 20.52 -6.20
N THR A 242 -6.59 21.40 -6.83
CA THR A 242 -6.83 21.91 -8.19
C THR A 242 -6.80 20.78 -9.21
N PHE A 243 -5.72 19.99 -9.23
CA PHE A 243 -5.60 18.86 -10.18
C PHE A 243 -6.77 17.89 -10.04
N VAL A 244 -7.13 17.48 -8.82
CA VAL A 244 -8.24 16.53 -8.63
C VAL A 244 -9.59 17.13 -9.03
N SER A 245 -9.76 18.44 -8.86
CA SER A 245 -10.95 19.15 -9.35
C SER A 245 -11.00 19.16 -10.88
N SER A 246 -9.88 19.45 -11.55
CA SER A 246 -9.75 19.36 -13.01
C SER A 246 -9.99 17.94 -13.52
N LEU A 247 -9.42 16.92 -12.88
CA LEU A 247 -9.63 15.51 -13.24
C LEU A 247 -11.12 15.12 -13.14
N LYS A 248 -11.81 15.58 -12.09
CA LYS A 248 -13.23 15.29 -11.89
C LYS A 248 -14.12 15.97 -12.93
N SER A 249 -13.78 17.18 -13.39
CA SER A 249 -14.57 17.89 -14.40
C SER A 249 -14.59 17.15 -15.74
N LYS A 250 -13.56 16.34 -16.03
CA LYS A 250 -13.47 15.49 -17.22
C LYS A 250 -14.46 14.32 -17.24
N GLN A 251 -15.07 13.96 -16.11
CA GLN A 251 -16.09 12.91 -16.02
C GLN A 251 -15.68 11.59 -16.70
N LEU A 252 -14.42 11.20 -16.55
CA LEU A 252 -13.86 10.03 -17.22
C LEU A 252 -14.64 8.77 -16.85
N LYS A 253 -15.17 8.08 -17.87
CA LYS A 253 -16.03 6.91 -17.68
C LYS A 253 -15.26 5.80 -16.97
N GLY A 254 -15.84 5.35 -15.86
CA GLY A 254 -15.34 4.25 -15.04
C GLY A 254 -14.23 4.61 -14.05
N LEU A 255 -13.76 5.87 -14.02
CA LEU A 255 -12.91 6.37 -12.95
C LEU A 255 -13.73 6.72 -11.71
N ARG A 256 -13.24 6.27 -10.55
CA ARG A 256 -13.72 6.71 -9.25
C ARG A 256 -12.57 7.35 -8.49
N SER A 257 -12.63 8.66 -8.30
CA SER A 257 -11.57 9.41 -7.62
C SER A 257 -12.03 9.99 -6.28
N LYS A 258 -11.12 10.03 -5.31
CA LYS A 258 -11.33 10.66 -3.99
C LYS A 258 -10.15 11.55 -3.65
N LEU A 259 -10.45 12.77 -3.20
CA LEU A 259 -9.47 13.65 -2.55
C LEU A 259 -9.65 13.54 -1.03
N LYS A 260 -8.54 13.46 -0.29
CA LYS A 260 -8.50 13.64 1.16
C LYS A 260 -7.44 14.66 1.52
N ILE A 261 -7.89 15.75 2.15
CA ILE A 261 -7.01 16.67 2.86
C ILE A 261 -6.99 16.26 4.33
N SER A 262 -5.82 15.93 4.85
CA SER A 262 -5.64 15.45 6.23
C SER A 262 -5.27 16.61 7.15
N ASN A 263 -6.14 16.92 8.11
CA ASN A 263 -5.98 18.08 8.99
C ASN A 263 -4.79 17.91 9.94
N GLY A 264 -3.96 18.95 10.09
CA GLY A 264 -2.80 18.96 10.97
C GLY A 264 -1.59 18.18 10.46
N VAL A 265 -1.61 17.75 9.20
CA VAL A 265 -0.60 16.85 8.62
C VAL A 265 0.25 17.60 7.59
N GLY A 266 1.57 17.38 7.62
CA GLY A 266 2.54 17.93 6.66
C GLY A 266 2.83 16.97 5.49
N HIS A 267 3.93 17.22 4.78
CA HIS A 267 4.28 16.51 3.54
C HIS A 267 4.53 15.00 3.74
N ALA A 268 5.56 14.60 4.47
CA ALA A 268 5.84 13.19 4.73
C ALA A 268 4.78 12.53 5.64
N GLY A 269 4.23 13.31 6.59
CA GLY A 269 3.25 12.80 7.56
C GLY A 269 1.93 12.32 6.93
N VAL A 270 1.64 12.68 5.67
CA VAL A 270 0.44 12.18 4.99
C VAL A 270 0.59 10.72 4.55
N GLU A 271 1.80 10.21 4.38
CA GLU A 271 2.06 8.87 3.84
C GLU A 271 1.37 7.77 4.63
N PRO A 272 1.56 7.62 5.96
CA PRO A 272 0.89 6.56 6.71
C PRO A 272 -0.64 6.68 6.70
N ILE A 273 -1.17 7.91 6.69
CA ILE A 273 -2.62 8.18 6.65
C ILE A 273 -3.19 7.88 5.26
N GLY A 274 -2.44 8.23 4.23
CA GLY A 274 -2.78 8.09 2.83
C GLY A 274 -2.70 6.65 2.36
N TYR A 275 -1.70 5.88 2.81
CA TYR A 275 -1.62 4.44 2.56
C TYR A 275 -2.79 3.72 3.22
N THR A 276 -3.03 3.98 4.51
CA THR A 276 -4.14 3.37 5.26
C THR A 276 -5.49 3.61 4.56
N HIS A 277 -5.86 4.87 4.34
CA HIS A 277 -7.17 5.20 3.75
C HIS A 277 -7.22 5.00 2.24
N GLY A 278 -6.07 5.08 1.57
CA GLY A 278 -5.92 4.88 0.13
C GLY A 278 -6.16 3.42 -0.23
N TYR A 279 -5.48 2.49 0.45
CA TYR A 279 -5.69 1.05 0.27
C TYR A 279 -7.13 0.64 0.53
N GLN A 280 -7.72 1.08 1.64
CA GLN A 280 -9.15 0.85 1.93
C GLN A 280 -10.09 1.40 0.85
N TYR A 281 -9.71 2.52 0.21
CA TYR A 281 -10.51 3.09 -0.87
C TYR A 281 -10.37 2.29 -2.17
N VAL A 282 -9.15 1.95 -2.59
CA VAL A 282 -8.91 1.26 -3.86
C VAL A 282 -9.38 -0.19 -3.80
N PHE A 283 -9.20 -0.88 -2.68
CA PHE A 283 -9.70 -2.25 -2.47
C PHE A 283 -11.14 -2.33 -1.95
N LYS A 284 -11.87 -1.21 -1.91
CA LYS A 284 -13.23 -1.18 -1.38
C LYS A 284 -14.13 -2.26 -1.99
N ARG A 285 -14.56 -3.21 -1.18
CA ARG A 285 -15.44 -4.30 -1.60
C ARG A 285 -16.81 -3.78 -2.07
N ARG A 286 -17.48 -4.54 -2.93
CA ARG A 286 -18.83 -4.18 -3.37
C ARG A 286 -19.77 -4.30 -2.17
N SER A 287 -20.72 -3.39 -2.08
CA SER A 287 -21.77 -3.44 -1.06
C SER A 287 -23.12 -3.37 -1.79
N LEU A 288 -23.63 -4.53 -2.17
CA LEU A 288 -24.92 -4.67 -2.82
C LEU A 288 -26.04 -4.50 -1.79
N LYS A 289 -27.12 -3.81 -2.19
CA LYS A 289 -28.36 -3.76 -1.41
C LYS A 289 -29.22 -4.91 -1.87
N LEU A 290 -29.39 -5.91 -1.02
CA LEU A 290 -30.29 -7.04 -1.26
C LEU A 290 -31.67 -6.74 -0.68
N ASN A 291 -32.72 -7.28 -1.29
CA ASN A 291 -34.07 -7.15 -0.75
C ASN A 291 -34.27 -8.05 0.48
N LYS A 292 -35.29 -7.75 1.28
CA LYS A 292 -35.56 -8.49 2.52
C LYS A 292 -35.85 -9.98 2.27
N GLU A 293 -36.54 -10.30 1.19
CA GLU A 293 -36.87 -11.68 0.80
C GLU A 293 -35.63 -12.54 0.60
N LEU A 294 -34.63 -12.04 -0.14
CA LEU A 294 -33.37 -12.75 -0.36
C LEU A 294 -32.56 -12.85 0.94
N LEU A 295 -32.50 -11.78 1.73
CA LEU A 295 -31.77 -11.81 3.01
C LEU A 295 -32.37 -12.83 4.00
N ASN A 296 -33.69 -12.95 4.03
CA ASN A 296 -34.38 -13.91 4.88
C ASN A 296 -34.04 -15.37 4.55
N GLN A 297 -33.54 -15.67 3.34
CA GLN A 297 -33.10 -17.02 2.98
C GLN A 297 -31.83 -17.45 3.74
N TYR A 298 -31.06 -16.48 4.25
CA TYR A 298 -29.84 -16.73 5.02
C TYR A 298 -30.08 -16.70 6.54
N ALA A 299 -31.24 -16.22 7.00
CA ALA A 299 -31.54 -16.12 8.42
C ALA A 299 -31.77 -17.52 9.03
N GLY A 300 -31.28 -17.72 10.25
CA GLY A 300 -31.43 -18.99 10.96
C GLY A 300 -30.29 -19.26 11.92
N ASN A 301 -30.36 -20.42 12.56
CA ASN A 301 -29.29 -20.93 13.40
C ASN A 301 -28.39 -21.85 12.57
N TYR A 302 -27.10 -21.80 12.85
CA TYR A 302 -26.12 -22.62 12.17
C TYR A 302 -25.17 -23.25 13.20
N GLU A 303 -24.77 -24.48 12.93
CA GLU A 303 -23.75 -25.19 13.70
C GLU A 303 -22.57 -25.55 12.79
N SER A 304 -21.36 -25.53 13.37
CA SER A 304 -20.15 -25.93 12.62
C SER A 304 -19.92 -27.44 12.68
N PHE A 305 -20.06 -28.00 13.88
CA PHE A 305 -20.06 -29.42 14.15
C PHE A 305 -21.16 -29.72 15.18
N PRO A 306 -21.77 -30.91 15.18
CA PRO A 306 -22.80 -31.26 16.16
C PRO A 306 -22.34 -30.97 17.59
N GLY A 307 -23.05 -30.06 18.28
CA GLY A 307 -22.76 -29.66 19.66
C GLY A 307 -21.69 -28.57 19.85
N LEU A 308 -21.19 -27.94 18.79
CA LEU A 308 -20.15 -26.90 18.80
C LEU A 308 -20.50 -25.73 17.85
N PRO A 309 -19.86 -24.56 18.07
CA PRO A 309 -20.53 -23.29 18.34
C PRO A 309 -21.72 -22.99 17.43
N LEU A 310 -22.84 -22.68 18.07
CA LEU A 310 -24.02 -22.12 17.43
C LEU A 310 -23.73 -20.65 17.07
N LEU A 311 -24.02 -20.28 15.82
CA LEU A 311 -24.14 -18.88 15.43
C LEU A 311 -25.52 -18.62 14.84
N THR A 312 -26.01 -17.40 15.02
CA THR A 312 -27.32 -17.01 14.51
C THR A 312 -27.16 -15.91 13.47
N LEU A 313 -27.80 -16.08 12.33
CA LEU A 313 -27.94 -15.05 11.32
C LEU A 313 -29.35 -14.46 11.39
N GLN A 314 -29.45 -13.14 11.48
CA GLN A 314 -30.73 -12.44 11.59
C GLN A 314 -30.82 -11.24 10.67
N VAL A 315 -32.03 -10.96 10.19
CA VAL A 315 -32.31 -9.81 9.32
C VAL A 315 -32.96 -8.69 10.13
N LYS A 316 -32.29 -7.54 10.18
CA LYS A 316 -32.80 -6.32 10.82
C LYS A 316 -32.60 -5.14 9.89
N ASP A 317 -33.63 -4.31 9.73
CA ASP A 317 -33.59 -3.10 8.88
C ASP A 317 -33.05 -3.35 7.45
N CYS A 318 -33.47 -4.47 6.83
CA CYS A 318 -33.00 -4.95 5.52
C CYS A 318 -31.48 -5.14 5.43
N LYS A 319 -30.86 -5.60 6.52
CA LYS A 319 -29.45 -5.97 6.61
C LYS A 319 -29.32 -7.32 7.31
N LEU A 320 -28.29 -8.07 6.93
CA LEU A 320 -27.95 -9.35 7.56
C LEU A 320 -26.95 -9.10 8.69
N TYR A 321 -27.18 -9.73 9.84
CA TYR A 321 -26.30 -9.66 11.00
C TYR A 321 -25.91 -11.05 11.46
N LEU A 322 -24.64 -11.20 11.79
CA LEU A 322 -24.10 -12.34 12.51
C LEU A 322 -24.14 -12.04 14.01
N GLU A 323 -24.77 -12.94 14.76
CA GLU A 323 -24.82 -12.95 16.21
C GLU A 323 -23.98 -14.12 16.74
N LEU A 324 -23.00 -13.76 17.57
CA LEU A 324 -22.18 -14.72 18.32
C LEU A 324 -22.51 -14.58 19.81
N PRO A 325 -22.60 -15.68 20.58
CA PRO A 325 -22.90 -15.62 22.00
C PRO A 325 -21.98 -14.65 22.77
N GLY A 326 -22.57 -13.65 23.42
CA GLY A 326 -21.84 -12.66 24.23
C GLY A 326 -21.11 -11.56 23.43
N ALA A 327 -21.27 -11.49 22.11
CA ALA A 327 -20.64 -10.47 21.26
C ALA A 327 -21.67 -9.48 20.66
N PRO A 328 -21.26 -8.26 20.29
CA PRO A 328 -22.09 -7.35 19.51
C PRO A 328 -22.47 -7.93 18.14
N LEU A 329 -23.61 -7.49 17.60
CA LEU A 329 -24.03 -7.89 16.25
C LEU A 329 -23.05 -7.38 15.19
N ILE A 330 -22.60 -8.30 14.33
CA ILE A 330 -21.69 -8.01 13.23
C ILE A 330 -22.52 -7.85 11.95
N HIS A 331 -22.48 -6.67 11.35
CA HIS A 331 -23.19 -6.41 10.09
C HIS A 331 -22.47 -7.07 8.91
N LEU A 332 -23.15 -8.02 8.27
CA LEU A 332 -22.68 -8.68 7.06
C LEU A 332 -23.11 -7.90 5.81
N ARG A 333 -22.13 -7.48 5.03
CA ARG A 333 -22.29 -6.74 3.77
C ARG A 333 -22.26 -7.71 2.60
N ALA A 334 -23.21 -7.59 1.68
CA ALA A 334 -23.25 -8.41 0.48
C ALA A 334 -22.25 -7.92 -0.57
N ASN A 335 -21.29 -8.77 -0.94
CA ASN A 335 -20.40 -8.56 -2.09
C ASN A 335 -21.06 -9.05 -3.39
N SER A 336 -21.78 -10.17 -3.32
CA SER A 336 -22.60 -10.75 -4.38
C SER A 336 -23.99 -11.12 -3.84
N LYS A 337 -24.78 -11.93 -4.56
CA LYS A 337 -26.03 -12.46 -3.98
C LYS A 337 -25.77 -13.49 -2.89
N THR A 338 -24.62 -14.18 -2.94
CA THR A 338 -24.26 -15.33 -2.08
C THR A 338 -22.98 -15.10 -1.28
N GLU A 339 -22.22 -14.05 -1.57
CA GLU A 339 -20.99 -13.72 -0.85
C GLU A 339 -21.20 -12.52 0.07
N PHE A 340 -20.77 -12.65 1.31
CA PHE A 340 -20.88 -11.62 2.33
C PHE A 340 -19.56 -11.44 3.08
N TYR A 341 -19.39 -10.27 3.68
CA TYR A 341 -18.23 -9.95 4.50
C TYR A 341 -18.54 -8.98 5.63
N ALA A 342 -17.65 -8.89 6.61
CA ALA A 342 -17.70 -7.90 7.67
C ALA A 342 -16.55 -6.90 7.55
N ASN A 343 -16.72 -5.69 8.10
CA ASN A 343 -15.62 -4.73 8.24
C ASN A 343 -15.10 -4.78 9.69
N GLY A 344 -13.80 -4.65 9.89
CA GLY A 344 -13.17 -4.66 11.22
C GLY A 344 -13.03 -6.06 11.82
N VAL A 345 -13.31 -7.08 11.01
CA VAL A 345 -13.09 -8.50 11.26
C VAL A 345 -12.96 -9.15 9.88
N ASP A 346 -11.90 -9.94 9.68
CA ASP A 346 -11.61 -10.67 8.44
C ASP A 346 -12.54 -11.87 8.28
N TYR A 347 -13.84 -11.61 8.07
CA TYR A 347 -14.85 -12.63 7.86
C TYR A 347 -15.33 -12.58 6.41
N ASP A 348 -15.09 -13.68 5.71
CA ASP A 348 -15.61 -13.94 4.38
C ASP A 348 -16.57 -15.12 4.39
N LEU A 349 -17.81 -14.88 3.95
CA LEU A 349 -18.88 -15.86 3.95
C LEU A 349 -19.35 -16.14 2.52
N THR A 350 -19.34 -17.41 2.14
CA THR A 350 -19.92 -17.85 0.86
C THR A 350 -21.05 -18.82 1.13
N PHE A 351 -22.28 -18.41 0.85
CA PHE A 351 -23.48 -19.21 1.02
C PHE A 351 -23.72 -20.13 -0.17
N ALA A 352 -24.08 -21.38 0.13
CA ALA A 352 -24.47 -22.39 -0.83
C ALA A 352 -25.55 -23.31 -0.24
N LYS A 353 -26.23 -24.07 -1.10
CA LYS A 353 -27.08 -25.17 -0.65
C LYS A 353 -26.35 -26.49 -0.84
N ASN A 354 -26.43 -27.38 0.15
CA ASN A 354 -25.93 -28.75 0.02
C ASN A 354 -26.87 -29.60 -0.87
N GLU A 355 -26.55 -30.89 -1.03
CA GLU A 355 -27.35 -31.83 -1.84
C GLU A 355 -28.79 -32.00 -1.35
N GLU A 356 -29.03 -31.76 -0.06
CA GLU A 356 -30.35 -31.83 0.59
C GLU A 356 -31.12 -30.49 0.50
N GLY A 357 -30.52 -29.45 -0.10
CA GLY A 357 -31.12 -28.13 -0.24
C GLY A 357 -31.02 -27.23 1.00
N ILE A 358 -30.28 -27.67 2.02
CA ILE A 358 -30.03 -26.96 3.29
C ILE A 358 -28.98 -25.87 3.06
N MET A 359 -29.19 -24.69 3.65
CA MET A 359 -28.25 -23.59 3.55
C MET A 359 -26.97 -23.90 4.33
N THR A 360 -25.83 -23.63 3.71
CA THR A 360 -24.50 -23.80 4.29
C THR A 360 -23.66 -22.57 3.95
N PHE A 361 -22.65 -22.30 4.76
CA PHE A 361 -21.59 -21.37 4.40
C PHE A 361 -20.28 -21.75 5.06
N ASN A 362 -19.18 -21.25 4.52
CA ASN A 362 -17.89 -21.24 5.21
C ASN A 362 -17.62 -19.85 5.74
N ILE A 363 -17.12 -19.73 6.97
CA ILE A 363 -16.44 -18.51 7.43
C ILE A 363 -14.95 -18.73 7.19
N ASN A 364 -14.38 -17.92 6.33
CA ASN A 364 -12.94 -17.81 6.18
C ASN A 364 -12.43 -16.71 7.12
N VAL A 365 -11.46 -17.05 7.98
CA VAL A 365 -10.79 -16.12 8.89
C VAL A 365 -9.30 -16.40 8.85
N GLN A 366 -8.48 -15.42 8.43
CA GLN A 366 -7.02 -15.54 8.44
C GLN A 366 -6.51 -16.82 7.75
N GLY A 367 -7.19 -17.22 6.68
CA GLY A 367 -6.88 -18.43 5.90
C GLY A 367 -7.31 -19.77 6.49
N SER A 368 -8.07 -19.76 7.59
CA SER A 368 -8.78 -20.94 8.07
C SER A 368 -10.24 -20.89 7.63
N SER A 369 -10.77 -22.00 7.10
CA SER A 369 -12.17 -22.12 6.68
C SER A 369 -12.94 -22.99 7.68
N PHE A 370 -14.02 -22.45 8.22
CA PHE A 370 -14.91 -23.14 9.15
C PHE A 370 -16.29 -23.33 8.51
N PRO A 371 -16.73 -24.57 8.25
CA PRO A 371 -18.03 -24.83 7.65
C PRO A 371 -19.15 -24.65 8.69
N PHE A 372 -20.32 -24.21 8.21
CA PHE A 372 -21.54 -24.05 8.98
C PHE A 372 -22.73 -24.56 8.18
N THR A 373 -23.59 -25.33 8.85
CA THR A 373 -24.83 -25.86 8.27
C THR A 373 -26.03 -25.32 9.02
N GLN A 374 -27.05 -24.89 8.29
CA GLN A 374 -28.29 -24.40 8.89
C GLN A 374 -28.99 -25.55 9.62
N ILE A 375 -29.42 -25.29 10.83
CA ILE A 375 -30.23 -26.23 11.61
C ILE A 375 -31.66 -25.70 11.72
N GLU A 376 -32.62 -26.61 11.78
CA GLU A 376 -34.00 -26.26 12.11
C GLU A 376 -34.03 -25.70 13.54
N SER A 377 -34.71 -24.56 13.68
CA SER A 377 -34.88 -23.85 14.96
C SER A 377 -35.72 -24.62 15.96
#